data_AF-A0A7K9BZT9-F1
#
_entry.id   AF-A0A7K9BZT9-F1
#
_cell.length_a   1.000
_cell.length_b   1.000
_cell.length_c   1.000
_cell.angle_alpha   90.00
_cell.angle_beta   90.00
_cell.angle_gamma   90.00
#
_symmetry.space_group_name_H-M   'P 1'
#
loop_
_entity.id
_entity.type
_entity.pdbx_description
1 polymer ?
#
loop_
_entity_poly.entity_id
_entity_poly.type
_entity_poly.pdbx_seq_one_letter_code
_entity_poly.pdbx_strand_id
1 'polypeptide(L)'
;RDTGQPARAAAPLQRAAELLTAARLPLEALRCLAERASCLLLGRDYAGALAALTRAQALAGAGLGAGGVPSGACLDVLARCEVSRVLLLLLLQPPPAKLLPEHARTLEQYCWEAPEGSPGPGLGGGPGASGGLPPAASYLPAELFLLLQSAVLACQEKDAEALKALQAELWPLLSAEQNHLLHLVLQEMLSPAGQGL
;
A
#
# COMPACT_ATOMS: atom_id res chain seq x y z
N ARG A 1 -0.89 22.05 -20.49
CA ARG A 1 0.46 21.86 -21.08
C ARG A 1 1.29 21.24 -19.97
N ASP A 2 1.27 19.93 -19.91
CA ASP A 2 1.86 19.21 -18.79
C ASP A 2 3.37 19.24 -18.99
N THR A 3 4.07 20.00 -18.15
CA THR A 3 5.52 20.00 -18.12
C THR A 3 5.94 18.57 -17.77
N GLY A 4 6.53 17.84 -18.72
CA GLY A 4 6.84 16.40 -18.63
C GLY A 4 7.90 16.01 -17.59
N GLN A 5 7.79 16.54 -16.37
CA GLN A 5 8.64 16.29 -15.22
C GLN A 5 7.74 15.91 -14.04
N PRO A 6 7.20 14.67 -14.02
CA PRO A 6 6.30 14.22 -12.96
C PRO A 6 6.95 14.33 -11.58
N ALA A 7 8.26 14.09 -11.48
CA ALA A 7 9.01 14.23 -10.23
C ALA A 7 8.96 15.65 -9.62
N ARG A 8 8.87 16.71 -10.44
CA ARG A 8 8.76 18.09 -9.92
C ARG A 8 7.38 18.39 -9.34
N ALA A 9 6.36 17.64 -9.71
CA ALA A 9 5.01 17.78 -9.14
C ALA A 9 4.90 17.20 -7.72
N ALA A 10 5.85 16.36 -7.28
CA ALA A 10 5.78 15.74 -5.96
C ALA A 10 5.85 16.75 -4.79
N ALA A 11 6.69 17.78 -4.90
CA ALA A 11 6.82 18.83 -3.89
C ALA A 11 5.57 19.73 -3.75
N PRO A 12 4.98 20.27 -4.84
CA PRO A 12 3.73 21.04 -4.71
C PRO A 12 2.56 20.17 -4.25
N LEU A 13 2.48 18.90 -4.64
CA LEU A 13 1.45 17.97 -4.15
C LEU A 13 1.58 17.72 -2.63
N GLN A 14 2.80 17.63 -2.11
CA GLN A 14 3.05 17.55 -0.67
C GLN A 14 2.54 18.78 0.08
N ARG A 15 2.83 19.98 -0.46
CA ARG A 15 2.36 21.26 0.09
C ARG A 15 0.83 21.35 0.05
N ALA A 16 0.20 20.92 -1.04
CA ALA A 16 -1.25 20.89 -1.18
C ALA A 16 -1.90 19.97 -0.14
N ALA A 17 -1.37 18.76 0.04
CA ALA A 17 -1.87 17.81 1.04
C ALA A 17 -1.81 18.38 2.48
N GLU A 18 -0.76 19.12 2.82
CA GLU A 18 -0.64 19.80 4.13
C GLU A 18 -1.70 20.88 4.33
N LEU A 19 -1.93 21.72 3.31
CA LEU A 19 -2.97 22.75 3.34
C LEU A 19 -4.38 22.14 3.44
N LEU A 20 -4.65 21.08 2.69
CA LEU A 20 -5.93 20.36 2.71
C LEU A 20 -6.17 19.64 4.04
N THR A 21 -5.11 19.09 4.65
CA THR A 21 -5.16 18.53 6.00
C THR A 21 -5.51 19.61 7.02
N ALA A 22 -4.86 20.78 6.94
CA ALA A 22 -5.16 21.92 7.80
C ALA A 22 -6.59 22.45 7.58
N ALA A 23 -7.11 22.39 6.34
CA ALA A 23 -8.47 22.74 5.98
C ALA A 23 -9.52 21.66 6.34
N ARG A 24 -9.12 20.54 6.95
CA ARG A 24 -9.99 19.40 7.32
C ARG A 24 -10.69 18.74 6.13
N LEU A 25 -10.00 18.63 4.99
CA LEU A 25 -10.45 17.94 3.78
C LEU A 25 -9.64 16.64 3.57
N PRO A 26 -9.89 15.58 4.36
CA PRO A 26 -9.02 14.39 4.39
C PRO A 26 -9.03 13.60 3.08
N LEU A 27 -10.17 13.55 2.36
CA LEU A 27 -10.26 12.83 1.09
C LEU A 27 -9.39 13.46 0.00
N GLU A 28 -9.40 14.80 -0.10
CA GLU A 28 -8.59 15.52 -1.08
C GLU A 28 -7.10 15.44 -0.73
N ALA A 29 -6.76 15.56 0.56
CA ALA A 29 -5.39 15.36 1.02
C ALA A 29 -4.87 13.96 0.68
N LEU A 30 -5.71 12.94 0.85
CA LEU A 30 -5.37 11.55 0.53
C LEU A 30 -5.19 11.33 -0.99
N ARG A 31 -6.03 11.95 -1.82
CA ARG A 31 -5.84 11.95 -3.29
C ARG A 31 -4.52 12.64 -3.70
N CYS A 32 -4.20 13.80 -3.12
CA CYS A 32 -2.93 14.47 -3.39
C CYS A 32 -1.71 13.62 -3.00
N LEU A 33 -1.80 12.86 -1.90
CA LEU A 33 -0.73 11.94 -1.50
C LEU A 33 -0.61 10.74 -2.43
N ALA A 34 -1.73 10.19 -2.91
CA ALA A 34 -1.73 9.12 -3.91
C ALA A 34 -1.12 9.60 -5.24
N GLU A 35 -1.49 10.79 -5.72
CA GLU A 35 -0.90 11.39 -6.93
C GLU A 35 0.59 11.70 -6.75
N ARG A 36 0.99 12.16 -5.55
CA ARG A 36 2.41 12.35 -5.21
C ARG A 36 3.15 11.02 -5.28
N ALA A 37 2.60 9.94 -4.74
CA ALA A 37 3.19 8.62 -4.84
C ALA A 37 3.38 8.21 -6.31
N SER A 38 2.36 8.36 -7.15
CA SER A 38 2.47 8.11 -8.60
C SER A 38 3.59 8.92 -9.26
N CYS A 39 3.71 10.20 -8.92
CA CYS A 39 4.80 11.05 -9.45
C CYS A 39 6.19 10.56 -9.04
N LEU A 40 6.34 10.08 -7.80
CA LEU A 40 7.59 9.55 -7.27
C LEU A 40 7.94 8.19 -7.89
N LEU A 41 6.95 7.34 -8.13
CA LEU A 41 7.11 6.08 -8.85
C LEU A 41 7.64 6.31 -10.27
N LEU A 42 7.08 7.29 -11.00
CA LEU A 42 7.60 7.70 -12.31
C LEU A 42 9.03 8.24 -12.23
N GLY A 43 9.38 8.90 -11.12
CA GLY A 43 10.72 9.37 -10.81
C GLY A 43 11.68 8.28 -10.31
N ARG A 44 11.22 7.04 -10.17
CA ARG A 44 11.95 5.90 -9.54
C ARG A 44 12.37 6.16 -8.09
N ASP A 45 11.75 7.12 -7.41
CA ASP A 45 11.94 7.33 -5.98
C ASP A 45 10.95 6.46 -5.20
N TYR A 46 11.29 5.18 -5.10
CA TYR A 46 10.43 4.18 -4.46
C TYR A 46 10.33 4.37 -2.95
N ALA A 47 11.42 4.80 -2.29
CA ALA A 47 11.43 5.10 -0.87
C ALA A 47 10.55 6.33 -0.54
N GLY A 48 10.63 7.39 -1.34
CA GLY A 48 9.77 8.56 -1.23
C GLY A 48 8.30 8.22 -1.49
N ALA A 49 8.02 7.36 -2.47
CA ALA A 49 6.68 6.86 -2.75
C ALA A 49 6.11 6.07 -1.55
N LEU A 50 6.90 5.16 -0.97
CA LEU A 50 6.50 4.40 0.21
C LEU A 50 6.15 5.33 1.38
N ALA A 51 6.98 6.35 1.65
CA ALA A 51 6.71 7.34 2.69
C ALA A 51 5.43 8.15 2.43
N ALA A 52 5.12 8.47 1.17
CA ALA A 52 3.89 9.17 0.79
C ALA A 52 2.64 8.32 1.06
N LEU A 53 2.67 7.04 0.68
CA LEU A 53 1.57 6.09 0.89
C LEU A 53 1.33 5.82 2.38
N THR A 54 2.39 5.68 3.15
CA THR A 54 2.34 5.51 4.60
C THR A 54 1.67 6.71 5.28
N ARG A 55 2.02 7.93 4.87
CA ARG A 55 1.35 9.14 5.36
C ARG A 55 -0.13 9.18 4.98
N ALA A 56 -0.50 8.71 3.78
CA ALA A 56 -1.89 8.65 3.34
C ALA A 56 -2.73 7.75 4.26
N GLN A 57 -2.20 6.61 4.68
CA GLN A 57 -2.86 5.70 5.61
C GLN A 57 -2.96 6.25 7.02
N ALA A 58 -1.90 6.89 7.53
CA ALA A 58 -1.95 7.56 8.82
C ALA A 58 -3.04 8.66 8.85
N LEU A 59 -3.17 9.42 7.76
CA LEU A 59 -4.21 10.44 7.60
C LEU A 59 -5.62 9.85 7.59
N ALA A 60 -5.82 8.74 6.88
CA ALA A 60 -7.11 8.06 6.92
C ALA A 60 -7.41 7.49 8.31
N GLY A 61 -6.42 6.93 9.01
CA GLY A 61 -6.61 6.43 10.38
C GLY A 61 -7.00 7.53 11.35
N ALA A 62 -6.36 8.70 11.25
CA ALA A 62 -6.65 9.86 12.07
C ALA A 62 -7.98 10.55 11.70
N GLY A 63 -8.31 10.63 10.40
CA GLY A 63 -9.51 11.28 9.88
C GLY A 63 -10.79 10.47 10.11
N LEU A 64 -10.68 9.15 10.27
CA LEU A 64 -11.80 8.24 10.56
C LEU A 64 -12.17 8.17 12.06
N GLY A 65 -11.34 8.75 12.94
CA GLY A 65 -11.54 8.74 14.40
C GLY A 65 -12.75 9.54 14.93
N ALA A 66 -13.52 10.20 14.07
CA ALA A 66 -14.70 10.99 14.44
C ALA A 66 -16.04 10.32 14.06
N GLY A 67 -16.11 8.99 14.06
CA GLY A 67 -17.37 8.24 13.90
C GLY A 67 -17.96 8.24 12.48
N GLY A 68 -17.22 8.71 11.48
CA GLY A 68 -17.61 8.64 10.08
C GLY A 68 -17.23 7.29 9.48
N VAL A 69 -18.22 6.54 8.98
CA VAL A 69 -17.96 5.39 8.10
C VAL A 69 -17.12 5.89 6.92
N PRO A 70 -16.00 5.22 6.58
CA PRO A 70 -15.22 5.61 5.43
C PRO A 70 -16.12 5.59 4.18
N SER A 71 -16.21 6.74 3.50
CA SER A 71 -16.89 6.81 2.19
C SER A 71 -16.21 5.84 1.22
N GLY A 72 -16.98 5.20 0.33
CA GLY A 72 -16.43 4.27 -0.68
C GLY A 72 -15.26 4.87 -1.45
N ALA A 73 -15.32 6.15 -1.82
CA ALA A 73 -14.22 6.84 -2.49
C ALA A 73 -12.93 6.95 -1.66
N CYS A 74 -13.03 6.94 -0.33
CA CYS A 74 -11.86 6.86 0.57
C CYS A 74 -11.30 5.44 0.58
N LEU A 75 -12.17 4.43 0.66
CA LEU A 75 -11.78 3.02 0.63
C LEU A 75 -11.08 2.64 -0.69
N ASP A 76 -11.56 3.14 -1.82
CA ASP A 76 -10.97 2.86 -3.14
C ASP A 76 -9.53 3.37 -3.23
N VAL A 77 -9.28 4.59 -2.75
CA VAL A 77 -7.93 5.16 -2.76
C VAL A 77 -7.05 4.47 -1.71
N LEU A 78 -7.59 4.09 -0.56
CA LEU A 78 -6.88 3.29 0.45
C LEU A 78 -6.49 1.92 -0.07
N ALA A 79 -7.39 1.23 -0.78
CA ALA A 79 -7.11 -0.04 -1.44
C ALA A 79 -5.94 0.12 -2.42
N ARG A 80 -5.98 1.14 -3.29
CA ARG A 80 -4.88 1.44 -4.22
C ARG A 80 -3.56 1.72 -3.49
N CYS A 81 -3.61 2.49 -2.40
CA CYS A 81 -2.43 2.79 -1.58
C CYS A 81 -1.87 1.53 -0.92
N GLU A 82 -2.72 0.65 -0.41
CA GLU A 82 -2.30 -0.58 0.29
C GLU A 82 -1.61 -1.54 -0.67
N VAL A 83 -2.21 -1.80 -1.84
CA VAL A 83 -1.60 -2.66 -2.87
C VAL A 83 -0.24 -2.12 -3.31
N SER A 84 -0.14 -0.81 -3.58
CA SER A 84 1.12 -0.20 -4.00
C SER A 84 2.19 -0.28 -2.90
N ARG A 85 1.78 -0.15 -1.64
CA ARG A 85 2.66 -0.26 -0.47
C ARG A 85 3.21 -1.67 -0.30
N VAL A 86 2.36 -2.69 -0.42
CA VAL A 86 2.80 -4.10 -0.38
C VAL A 86 3.84 -4.36 -1.47
N LEU A 87 3.54 -3.99 -2.72
CA LEU A 87 4.46 -4.19 -3.85
C LEU A 87 5.79 -3.44 -3.67
N LEU A 88 5.76 -2.22 -3.12
CA LEU A 88 6.97 -1.46 -2.81
C LEU A 88 7.80 -2.09 -1.69
N LEU A 89 7.17 -2.68 -0.67
CA LEU A 89 7.87 -3.40 0.38
C LEU A 89 8.52 -4.68 -0.15
N LEU A 90 7.85 -5.38 -1.08
CA LEU A 90 8.41 -6.54 -1.77
C LEU A 90 9.58 -6.18 -2.69
N LEU A 91 9.53 -4.99 -3.31
CA LEU A 91 10.60 -4.46 -4.18
C LEU A 91 11.82 -4.01 -3.37
N LEU A 92 11.60 -3.18 -2.35
CA LEU A 92 12.66 -2.53 -1.59
C LEU A 92 13.33 -3.45 -0.57
N GLN A 93 12.61 -4.48 -0.10
CA GLN A 93 13.04 -5.42 0.94
C GLN A 93 13.87 -4.75 2.05
N PRO A 94 13.31 -3.73 2.74
CA PRO A 94 14.08 -2.97 3.71
C PRO A 94 14.61 -3.88 4.82
N PRO A 95 15.89 -3.75 5.22
CA PRO A 95 16.43 -4.57 6.29
C PRO A 95 15.67 -4.31 7.60
N PRO A 96 15.55 -5.30 8.50
CA PRO A 96 14.70 -5.20 9.69
C PRO A 96 15.05 -4.00 10.58
N ALA A 97 16.31 -3.54 10.58
CA ALA A 97 16.75 -2.37 11.34
C ALA A 97 16.20 -1.02 10.80
N LYS A 98 15.79 -0.95 9.53
CA LYS A 98 15.23 0.26 8.88
C LYS A 98 13.72 0.16 8.66
N LEU A 99 13.12 -0.95 9.08
CA LEU A 99 11.73 -1.26 8.82
C LEU A 99 10.85 -0.56 9.86
N LEU A 100 10.12 0.48 9.42
CA LEU A 100 9.19 1.19 10.29
C LEU A 100 8.07 0.25 10.78
N PRO A 101 7.56 0.43 12.01
CA PRO A 101 6.54 -0.47 12.58
C PRO A 101 5.27 -0.56 11.72
N GLU A 102 4.95 0.50 10.98
CA GLU A 102 3.81 0.54 10.06
C GLU A 102 4.00 -0.39 8.85
N HIS A 103 5.24 -0.55 8.38
CA HIS A 103 5.59 -1.51 7.32
C HIS A 103 5.56 -2.94 7.84
N ALA A 104 6.03 -3.18 9.07
CA ALA A 104 6.02 -4.50 9.70
C ALA A 104 4.59 -5.03 9.79
N ARG A 105 3.69 -4.20 10.35
CA ARG A 105 2.26 -4.48 10.45
C ARG A 105 1.58 -4.72 9.10
N THR A 106 2.12 -4.16 8.01
CA THR A 106 1.59 -4.43 6.67
C THR A 106 1.90 -5.86 6.30
N LEU A 107 3.19 -6.21 6.33
CA LEU A 107 3.66 -7.53 5.93
C LEU A 107 3.03 -8.61 6.82
N GLU A 108 2.93 -8.38 8.13
CA GLU A 108 2.27 -9.30 9.07
C GLU A 108 0.83 -9.64 8.66
N GLN A 109 0.04 -8.68 8.15
CA GLN A 109 -1.32 -8.95 7.66
C GLN A 109 -1.35 -9.88 6.45
N TYR A 110 -0.27 -9.94 5.67
CA TYR A 110 -0.15 -10.80 4.50
C TYR A 110 0.66 -12.08 4.76
N CYS A 111 1.44 -12.15 5.84
CA CYS A 111 2.20 -13.33 6.25
C CYS A 111 1.38 -14.31 7.11
N TRP A 112 0.35 -13.83 7.81
CA TRP A 112 -0.32 -14.61 8.83
C TRP A 112 -1.40 -15.52 8.22
N GLU A 113 -1.21 -16.85 8.30
CA GLU A 113 -2.32 -17.80 8.28
C GLU A 113 -3.25 -17.43 9.43
N ALA A 114 -4.50 -17.06 9.14
CA ALA A 114 -5.48 -16.77 10.18
C ALA A 114 -5.37 -17.82 11.30
N PRO A 115 -5.33 -17.44 12.59
CA PRO A 115 -5.53 -18.44 13.61
C PRO A 115 -6.93 -18.98 13.36
N GLU A 116 -7.02 -20.25 12.97
CA GLU A 116 -8.24 -21.05 12.96
C GLU A 116 -8.96 -20.81 14.30
N GLY A 117 -9.94 -19.90 14.29
CA GLY A 117 -10.59 -19.44 15.52
C GLY A 117 -10.81 -17.94 15.65
N SER A 118 -11.50 -17.33 14.69
CA SER A 118 -12.45 -16.29 15.08
C SER A 118 -13.75 -16.48 14.29
N PRO A 119 -14.90 -16.53 14.99
CA PRO A 119 -16.16 -16.87 14.37
C PRO A 119 -16.54 -15.79 13.36
N GLY A 120 -17.39 -16.16 12.41
CA GLY A 120 -17.86 -15.31 11.33
C GLY A 120 -18.54 -14.00 11.77
N PRO A 121 -19.24 -13.32 10.85
CA PRO A 121 -19.74 -11.97 11.06
C PRO A 121 -20.83 -11.99 12.13
N GLY A 122 -20.46 -11.68 13.37
CA GLY A 122 -21.38 -11.72 14.50
C GLY A 122 -20.69 -11.46 15.82
N LEU A 123 -20.76 -10.21 16.28
CA LEU A 123 -20.87 -9.84 17.69
C LEU A 123 -19.80 -10.42 18.65
N GLY A 124 -18.65 -9.76 18.78
CA GLY A 124 -17.74 -10.05 19.89
C GLY A 124 -16.37 -9.38 19.84
N GLY A 125 -16.30 -8.10 20.20
CA GLY A 125 -15.03 -7.40 20.46
C GLY A 125 -15.27 -6.13 21.27
N GLY A 126 -14.83 -6.11 22.53
CA GLY A 126 -15.16 -5.09 23.52
C GLY A 126 -14.64 -3.68 23.22
N PRO A 127 -15.08 -2.67 24.00
CA PRO A 127 -14.67 -1.28 23.82
C PRO A 127 -13.25 -1.11 24.39
N GLY A 128 -12.24 -1.30 23.55
CA GLY A 128 -10.85 -1.24 23.96
C GLY A 128 -9.91 -0.96 22.79
N ALA A 129 -9.70 0.33 22.51
CA ALA A 129 -8.49 0.92 21.94
C ALA A 129 -7.89 0.30 20.66
N SER A 130 -8.18 0.90 19.50
CA SER A 130 -7.14 1.60 18.72
C SER A 130 -7.80 2.49 17.66
N GLY A 131 -7.44 3.77 17.61
CA GLY A 131 -7.82 4.69 16.54
C GLY A 131 -7.05 4.39 15.25
N GLY A 132 -7.17 3.17 14.75
CA GLY A 132 -6.48 2.66 13.57
C GLY A 132 -7.44 2.41 12.39
N LEU A 133 -6.86 2.29 11.19
CA LEU A 133 -7.58 1.81 10.02
C LEU A 133 -8.14 0.39 10.27
N PRO A 134 -9.29 0.03 9.68
CA PRO A 134 -9.71 -1.37 9.67
C PRO A 134 -8.68 -2.24 8.91
N PRO A 135 -8.64 -3.56 9.13
CA PRO A 135 -7.66 -4.45 8.50
C PRO A 135 -7.79 -4.44 6.97
N ALA A 136 -6.70 -4.66 6.23
CA ALA A 136 -6.69 -4.63 4.76
C ALA A 136 -7.77 -5.53 4.11
N ALA A 137 -8.03 -6.69 4.73
CA ALA A 137 -9.08 -7.63 4.33
C ALA A 137 -10.52 -7.04 4.36
N SER A 138 -10.75 -5.92 5.05
CA SER A 138 -12.07 -5.30 5.14
C SER A 138 -12.42 -4.37 3.97
N TYR A 139 -11.44 -3.91 3.20
CA TYR A 139 -11.63 -2.96 2.10
C TYR A 139 -10.96 -3.38 0.79
N LEU A 140 -10.20 -4.48 0.79
CA LEU A 140 -9.71 -5.11 -0.44
C LEU A 140 -10.69 -6.22 -0.89
N PRO A 141 -10.88 -6.41 -2.21
CA PRO A 141 -11.53 -7.61 -2.72
C PRO A 141 -10.82 -8.87 -2.23
N ALA A 142 -11.57 -9.89 -1.81
CA ALA A 142 -11.03 -11.11 -1.21
C ALA A 142 -10.02 -11.83 -2.11
N GLU A 143 -10.31 -11.89 -3.41
CA GLU A 143 -9.43 -12.47 -4.44
C GLU A 143 -8.08 -11.72 -4.52
N LEU A 144 -8.12 -10.39 -4.59
CA LEU A 144 -6.92 -9.56 -4.62
C LEU A 144 -6.11 -9.68 -3.33
N PHE A 145 -6.76 -9.73 -2.17
CA PHE A 145 -6.10 -9.92 -0.89
C PHE A 145 -5.36 -11.26 -0.84
N LEU A 146 -6.01 -12.35 -1.24
CA LEU A 146 -5.42 -13.69 -1.24
C LEU A 146 -4.25 -13.81 -2.22
N LEU A 147 -4.37 -13.28 -3.43
CA LEU A 147 -3.27 -13.27 -4.40
C LEU A 147 -2.07 -12.45 -3.91
N LEU A 148 -2.31 -11.34 -3.19
CA LEU A 148 -1.24 -10.57 -2.56
C LEU A 148 -0.56 -11.34 -1.42
N GLN A 149 -1.31 -12.12 -0.62
CA GLN A 149 -0.70 -13.02 0.37
C GLN A 149 0.21 -14.05 -0.30
N SER A 150 -0.27 -14.70 -1.36
CA SER A 150 0.54 -15.64 -2.14
C SER A 150 1.78 -14.99 -2.74
N ALA A 151 1.68 -13.74 -3.24
CA ALA A 151 2.82 -13.01 -3.77
C ALA A 151 3.86 -12.67 -2.68
N VAL A 152 3.39 -12.29 -1.50
CA VAL A 152 4.26 -12.04 -0.33
C VAL A 152 4.99 -13.32 0.08
N LEU A 153 4.30 -14.47 0.10
CA LEU A 153 4.89 -15.76 0.41
C LEU A 153 5.92 -16.18 -0.66
N ALA A 154 5.58 -16.08 -1.94
CA ALA A 154 6.50 -16.41 -3.04
C ALA A 154 7.80 -15.57 -2.97
N CYS A 155 7.71 -14.29 -2.62
CA CYS A 155 8.87 -13.44 -2.40
C CYS A 155 9.73 -13.89 -1.21
N GLN A 156 9.10 -14.34 -0.10
CA GLN A 156 9.81 -14.83 1.08
C GLN A 156 10.53 -16.16 0.82
N GLU A 157 9.87 -17.07 0.11
CA GLU A 157 10.43 -18.37 -0.29
C GLU A 157 11.41 -18.27 -1.46
N LYS A 158 11.55 -17.07 -2.06
CA LYS A 158 12.36 -16.81 -3.26
C LYS A 158 11.92 -17.66 -4.46
N ASP A 159 10.62 -17.98 -4.54
CA ASP A 159 10.04 -18.72 -5.65
C ASP A 159 9.62 -17.77 -6.79
N ALA A 160 10.55 -17.55 -7.72
CA ALA A 160 10.29 -16.70 -8.88
C ALA A 160 9.30 -17.31 -9.89
N GLU A 161 9.14 -18.64 -9.92
CA GLU A 161 8.17 -19.29 -10.82
C GLU A 161 6.75 -19.12 -10.29
N ALA A 162 6.55 -19.28 -8.97
CA ALA A 162 5.28 -18.95 -8.33
C ALA A 162 4.91 -17.48 -8.53
N LEU A 163 5.86 -16.54 -8.37
CA LEU A 163 5.59 -15.12 -8.59
C LEU A 163 5.24 -14.80 -10.05
N LYS A 164 5.85 -15.49 -11.04
CA LYS A 164 5.47 -15.38 -12.46
C LYS A 164 4.05 -15.84 -12.72
N ALA A 165 3.64 -16.97 -12.15
CA ALA A 165 2.27 -17.46 -12.28
C ALA A 165 1.27 -16.46 -11.66
N LEU A 166 1.56 -15.99 -10.45
CA LEU A 166 0.75 -14.98 -9.75
C LEU A 166 0.66 -13.66 -10.50
N GLN A 167 1.71 -13.25 -11.23
CA GLN A 167 1.67 -12.04 -12.06
C GLN A 167 0.57 -12.10 -13.12
N ALA A 168 0.31 -13.26 -13.73
CA ALA A 168 -0.74 -13.41 -14.73
C ALA A 168 -2.14 -13.26 -14.11
N GLU A 169 -2.34 -13.79 -12.89
CA GLU A 169 -3.60 -13.72 -12.15
C GLU A 169 -3.86 -12.33 -11.56
N LEU A 170 -2.81 -11.65 -11.08
CA LEU A 170 -2.88 -10.30 -10.54
C LEU A 170 -3.06 -9.23 -11.63
N TRP A 171 -2.60 -9.48 -12.86
CA TRP A 171 -2.60 -8.51 -13.95
C TRP A 171 -3.94 -7.78 -14.18
N PRO A 172 -5.10 -8.45 -14.31
CA PRO A 172 -6.39 -7.78 -14.51
C PRO A 172 -6.90 -7.04 -13.26
N LEU A 173 -6.40 -7.38 -12.07
CA LEU A 173 -6.84 -6.81 -10.80
C LEU A 173 -6.03 -5.56 -10.42
N LEU A 174 -4.85 -5.40 -11.00
CA LEU A 174 -3.93 -4.31 -10.73
C LEU A 174 -4.02 -3.20 -11.78
N SER A 175 -3.78 -1.96 -11.34
CA SER A 175 -3.56 -0.84 -12.25
C SER A 175 -2.22 -0.99 -13.00
N ALA A 176 -2.06 -0.29 -14.13
CA ALA A 176 -0.81 -0.31 -14.90
C ALA A 176 0.43 0.06 -14.07
N GLU A 177 0.28 1.00 -13.13
CA GLU A 177 1.33 1.40 -12.20
C GLU A 177 1.72 0.27 -11.23
N GLN A 178 0.73 -0.42 -10.67
CA GLN A 178 0.95 -1.57 -9.77
C GLN A 178 1.52 -2.77 -10.53
N ASN A 179 1.05 -3.02 -11.76
CA ASN A 179 1.60 -4.05 -12.64
C ASN A 179 3.08 -3.78 -12.96
N HIS A 180 3.45 -2.51 -13.18
CA HIS A 180 4.84 -2.13 -13.34
C HIS A 180 5.66 -2.42 -12.08
N LEU A 181 5.16 -2.08 -10.89
CA LEU A 181 5.83 -2.43 -9.63
C LEU A 181 6.02 -3.94 -9.46
N LEU A 182 4.98 -4.74 -9.71
CA LEU A 182 5.06 -6.21 -9.63
C LEU A 182 6.09 -6.78 -10.62
N HIS A 183 6.17 -6.21 -11.82
CA HIS A 183 7.20 -6.57 -12.78
C HIS A 183 8.62 -6.28 -12.26
N LEU A 184 8.83 -5.12 -11.61
CA LEU A 184 10.12 -4.80 -11.00
C LEU A 184 10.47 -5.74 -9.84
N VAL A 185 9.50 -6.13 -9.01
CA VAL A 185 9.71 -7.14 -7.94
C VAL A 185 10.22 -8.45 -8.54
N LEU A 186 9.54 -8.95 -9.58
CA LEU A 186 9.95 -10.17 -10.25
C LEU A 186 11.34 -10.05 -10.90
N GLN A 187 11.64 -8.90 -11.51
CA GLN A 187 12.96 -8.64 -12.09
C GLN A 187 14.06 -8.66 -11.03
N GLU A 188 13.83 -8.03 -9.87
CA GLU A 188 14.79 -8.03 -8.76
C GLU A 188 15.00 -9.44 -8.19
N MET A 189 13.96 -10.28 -8.15
CA MET A 189 14.10 -11.69 -7.75
C MET A 189 14.92 -12.52 -8.73
N LEU A 190 14.78 -12.28 -10.03
CA LEU A 190 15.51 -13.03 -11.08
C LEU A 190 16.96 -12.55 -11.24
N SER A 191 17.19 -11.26 -11.07
CA SER A 191 18.49 -10.62 -11.19
C SER A 191 18.67 -9.61 -10.06
N PRO A 192 19.08 -10.04 -8.86
CA PRO A 192 19.26 -9.14 -7.73
C PRO A 192 20.38 -8.17 -8.08
N ALA A 193 20.04 -6.90 -8.30
CA ALA A 193 20.98 -5.93 -8.83
C ALA A 193 22.03 -5.51 -7.79
N GLY A 194 21.93 -5.99 -6.55
CA GLY A 194 22.86 -5.63 -5.46
C GLY A 194 22.83 -4.14 -5.08
N GLN A 195 21.96 -3.36 -5.72
CA GLN A 195 21.73 -1.96 -5.45
C GLN A 195 20.34 -1.84 -4.88
N GLY A 196 20.29 -1.51 -3.59
CA GLY A 196 19.08 -0.91 -3.05
C GLY A 196 18.69 0.24 -3.95
N LEU A 197 17.54 0.08 -4.61
CA LEU A 197 16.82 1.14 -5.29
C LEU A 197 16.61 2.33 -4.35
#